data_AF-A0A3A8IU46-F1
#
_entry.id   AF-A0A3A8IU46-F1
#
_cell.length_a   1.000
_cell.length_b   1.000
_cell.length_c   1.000
_cell.angle_alpha   90.00
_cell.angle_beta   90.00
_cell.angle_gamma   90.00
#
_symmetry.space_group_name_H-M   'P 1'
#
loop_
_entity.id
_entity.type
_entity.pdbx_description
1 polymer ?
#
loop_
_entity_poly.entity_id
_entity_poly.type
_entity_poly.pdbx_seq_one_letter_code
_entity_poly.pdbx_strand_id
1 'polypeptide(L)'
;MVLPLLACGGMDVTSEETASEVEVGSVESQLQPNWASCSGDSDCTSNRCGCNGGTTRVCLPNSTYPKQCANWTACSSDSQCTSNWCGCNGGQVKVCLPNTSYPKTCT
;
A
#
# COMPACT_ATOMS: atom_id res chain seq x y z
N MET A 1 18.17 15.69 66.18
CA MET A 1 16.70 15.55 66.18
C MET A 1 16.27 15.20 64.77
N VAL A 2 15.21 14.41 64.63
CA VAL A 2 14.52 13.96 63.39
C VAL A 2 15.09 12.71 62.67
N LEU A 3 14.56 11.55 63.07
CA LEU A 3 14.08 10.47 62.17
C LEU A 3 12.62 10.83 61.76
N PRO A 4 11.89 10.15 60.82
CA PRO A 4 12.18 9.04 59.88
C PRO A 4 11.60 9.31 58.44
N LEU A 5 11.67 8.42 57.43
CA LEU A 5 10.61 7.46 57.04
C LEU A 5 10.88 6.81 55.66
N LEU A 6 10.53 5.50 55.54
CA LEU A 6 10.05 4.76 54.34
C LEU A 6 11.05 4.53 53.17
N ALA A 7 11.09 3.41 52.45
CA ALA A 7 10.34 2.15 52.42
C ALA A 7 11.08 1.14 51.49
N CYS A 8 10.65 -0.13 51.54
CA CYS A 8 11.07 -1.28 50.73
C CYS A 8 11.23 -1.07 49.21
N GLY A 9 12.20 -1.79 48.64
CA GLY A 9 12.15 -2.40 47.30
C GLY A 9 13.22 -3.49 47.29
N GLY A 10 12.92 -4.79 47.17
CA GLY A 10 12.03 -5.42 46.19
C GLY A 10 12.92 -5.90 45.04
N MET A 11 13.46 -7.11 45.16
CA MET A 11 14.21 -7.81 44.11
C MET A 11 13.22 -8.37 43.11
N ASP A 12 13.45 -8.20 41.81
CA ASP A 12 12.93 -9.11 40.78
C ASP A 12 13.83 -9.02 39.54
N VAL A 13 14.37 -10.18 39.18
CA VAL A 13 15.07 -10.46 37.92
C VAL A 13 14.04 -10.62 36.82
N THR A 14 14.20 -9.93 35.69
CA THR A 14 13.44 -10.26 34.47
C THR A 14 14.38 -10.22 33.28
N SER A 15 14.50 -11.41 32.70
CA SER A 15 15.17 -11.77 31.46
C SER A 15 14.92 -10.78 30.33
N GLU A 16 15.98 -10.50 29.56
CA GLU A 16 15.87 -9.95 28.22
C GLU A 16 15.11 -10.92 27.31
N GLU A 17 13.79 -10.75 27.26
CA GLU A 17 13.01 -11.10 26.08
C GLU A 17 12.81 -9.80 25.29
N THR A 18 13.77 -9.48 24.42
CA THR A 18 13.49 -8.58 23.30
C THR A 18 12.65 -9.36 22.31
N ALA A 19 11.37 -9.55 22.66
CA ALA A 19 10.34 -9.65 21.66
C ALA A 19 10.42 -8.35 20.88
N SER A 20 11.03 -8.39 19.68
CA SER A 20 10.80 -7.35 18.70
C SER A 20 9.30 -7.31 18.45
N GLU A 21 8.66 -6.39 19.17
CA GLU A 21 7.42 -5.77 18.78
C GLU A 21 7.53 -5.47 17.29
N VAL A 22 6.80 -6.26 16.50
CA VAL A 22 6.39 -5.81 15.19
C VAL A 22 5.50 -4.62 15.53
N GLU A 23 6.07 -3.43 15.50
CA GLU A 23 5.34 -2.17 15.50
C GLU A 23 4.41 -2.23 14.29
N VAL A 24 3.22 -2.81 14.52
CA VAL A 24 2.05 -2.56 13.70
C VAL A 24 1.64 -1.15 14.07
N GLY A 25 2.41 -0.21 13.49
CA GLY A 25 2.27 1.21 13.69
C GLY A 25 0.83 1.59 13.45
N SER A 26 0.24 2.16 14.50
CA SER A 26 -1.12 2.65 14.54
C SER A 26 -1.40 3.59 13.37
N VAL A 27 -2.64 3.47 12.90
CA VAL A 27 -3.39 4.31 11.98
C VAL A 27 -3.28 5.81 12.27
N GLU A 28 -2.16 6.42 11.95
CA GLU A 28 -2.12 7.83 11.60
C GLU A 28 -2.26 7.89 10.08
N SER A 29 -3.27 8.62 9.60
CA SER A 29 -3.53 8.86 8.17
C SER A 29 -2.43 9.74 7.55
N GLN A 30 -1.17 9.37 7.74
CA GLN A 30 -0.02 9.95 7.07
C GLN A 30 -0.07 9.46 5.63
N LEU A 31 -0.61 10.35 4.81
CA LEU A 31 -0.61 10.19 3.36
C LEU A 31 0.77 9.72 2.90
N GLN A 32 0.78 8.63 2.16
CA GLN A 32 1.97 7.99 1.66
C GLN A 32 2.79 8.98 0.80
N PRO A 33 4.13 8.96 0.94
CA PRO A 33 5.01 9.82 0.17
C PRO A 33 5.03 9.39 -1.30
N ASN A 34 5.56 10.24 -2.17
CA ASN A 34 5.73 9.90 -3.57
C ASN A 34 6.52 8.59 -3.72
N TRP A 35 6.09 7.74 -4.65
CA TRP A 35 6.62 6.41 -4.93
C TRP A 35 6.38 5.33 -3.88
N ALA A 36 5.73 5.65 -2.75
CA ALA A 36 5.26 4.63 -1.82
C ALA A 36 4.05 3.87 -2.39
N SER A 37 3.85 2.64 -1.95
CA SER A 37 2.73 1.80 -2.34
C SER A 37 1.39 2.41 -1.93
N CYS A 38 0.39 2.30 -2.78
CA CYS A 38 -0.94 2.85 -2.53
C CYS A 38 -2.06 1.92 -2.98
N SER A 39 -3.17 1.96 -2.26
CA SER A 39 -4.39 1.22 -2.61
C SER A 39 -5.41 2.12 -3.30
N GLY A 40 -5.45 3.41 -2.95
CA GLY A 40 -6.31 4.42 -3.53
C GLY A 40 -5.65 5.78 -3.61
N ASP A 41 -6.27 6.70 -4.36
CA ASP A 41 -5.79 8.08 -4.50
C ASP A 41 -5.69 8.81 -3.16
N SER A 42 -6.63 8.54 -2.26
CA SER A 42 -6.68 9.08 -0.90
C SER A 42 -5.57 8.59 0.01
N ASP A 43 -4.83 7.54 -0.35
CA ASP A 43 -3.66 7.11 0.41
C ASP A 43 -2.47 8.04 0.18
N CYS A 44 -2.44 8.84 -0.89
CA CYS A 44 -1.25 9.54 -1.34
C CYS A 44 -1.27 11.02 -1.01
N THR A 45 -0.11 11.61 -0.65
CA THR A 45 0.00 13.06 -0.39
C THR A 45 -0.39 13.89 -1.62
N SER A 46 -0.09 13.35 -2.79
CA SER A 46 -0.45 13.92 -4.10
C SER A 46 -1.90 13.67 -4.51
N ASN A 47 -2.69 12.96 -3.71
CA ASN A 47 -4.03 12.45 -4.03
C ASN A 47 -4.07 11.63 -5.33
N ARG A 48 -2.97 10.94 -5.65
CA ARG A 48 -2.75 10.29 -6.94
C ARG A 48 -2.09 8.93 -6.77
N CYS A 49 -2.83 7.87 -6.99
CA CYS A 49 -2.36 6.50 -6.95
C CYS A 49 -2.44 5.85 -8.34
N GLY A 50 -1.32 5.34 -8.84
CA GLY A 50 -1.27 4.68 -10.14
C GLY A 50 0.06 3.99 -10.36
N CYS A 51 0.31 3.47 -11.57
CA CYS A 51 1.46 2.59 -11.76
C CYS A 51 2.61 3.20 -12.57
N ASN A 52 2.46 4.40 -13.15
CA ASN A 52 3.47 5.00 -14.03
C ASN A 52 3.94 4.04 -15.16
N GLY A 53 3.02 3.25 -15.72
CA GLY A 53 3.34 2.23 -16.72
C GLY A 53 4.03 0.96 -16.19
N GLY A 54 4.21 0.82 -14.87
CA GLY A 54 4.66 -0.40 -14.19
C GLY A 54 3.50 -1.29 -13.71
N THR A 55 3.79 -2.28 -12.88
CA THR A 55 2.79 -3.23 -12.34
C THR A 55 2.36 -2.93 -10.91
N THR A 56 3.11 -2.09 -10.19
CA THR A 56 2.86 -1.75 -8.80
C THR A 56 2.20 -0.38 -8.71
N ARG A 57 1.13 -0.30 -7.91
CA ARG A 57 0.45 0.96 -7.62
C ARG A 57 1.24 1.75 -6.59
N VAL A 58 1.65 2.96 -6.97
CA VAL A 58 2.43 3.88 -6.16
C VAL A 58 1.87 5.29 -6.22
N CYS A 59 2.20 6.09 -5.20
CA CYS A 59 1.83 7.49 -5.14
C CYS A 59 2.60 8.30 -6.18
N LEU A 60 1.88 8.86 -7.14
CA LEU A 60 2.47 9.62 -8.23
C LEU A 60 2.60 11.08 -7.81
N PRO A 61 3.77 11.72 -7.97
CA PRO A 61 3.99 13.07 -7.46
C PRO A 61 3.13 14.13 -8.17
N ASN A 62 2.81 13.97 -9.45
CA ASN A 62 2.05 14.93 -10.25
C ASN A 62 1.43 14.30 -11.51
N SER A 63 0.82 15.13 -12.37
CA SER A 63 0.18 14.75 -13.62
C SER A 63 1.09 14.27 -14.75
N THR A 64 2.39 14.55 -14.68
CA THR A 64 3.38 14.08 -15.66
C THR A 64 3.50 12.56 -15.66
N TYR A 65 3.24 11.92 -14.52
CA TYR A 65 3.26 10.46 -14.40
C TYR A 65 1.88 9.88 -14.64
N PRO A 66 1.69 9.02 -15.66
CA PRO A 66 0.40 8.41 -15.95
C PRO A 66 -0.05 7.49 -14.82
N LYS A 67 -1.36 7.51 -14.52
CA LYS A 67 -1.96 6.55 -13.56
C LYS A 67 -2.02 5.13 -14.13
N GLN A 68 -1.89 5.00 -15.44
CA GLN A 68 -2.01 3.74 -16.16
C GLN A 68 -0.96 2.72 -15.74
N CYS A 69 -1.38 1.46 -15.74
CA CYS A 69 -0.58 0.30 -15.38
C CYS A 69 -0.20 -0.54 -16.60
N ALA A 70 0.91 -1.25 -16.45
CA ALA A 70 1.42 -2.22 -17.40
C ALA A 70 0.42 -3.35 -17.61
N ASN A 71 0.64 -4.11 -18.69
CA ASN A 71 -0.06 -5.36 -18.91
C ASN A 71 0.06 -6.29 -17.70
N TRP A 72 -0.97 -7.08 -17.46
CA TRP A 72 -1.13 -8.04 -16.37
C TRP A 72 -1.35 -7.43 -14.98
N THR A 73 -1.49 -6.11 -14.88
CA THR A 73 -1.86 -5.44 -13.63
C THR A 73 -3.35 -5.47 -13.41
N ALA A 74 -3.81 -5.70 -12.17
CA ALA A 74 -5.23 -5.63 -11.83
C ALA A 74 -5.83 -4.27 -12.22
N CYS A 75 -7.01 -4.29 -12.83
CA CYS A 75 -7.69 -3.10 -13.30
C CYS A 75 -9.19 -3.19 -13.04
N SER A 76 -9.84 -2.05 -12.84
CA SER A 76 -11.31 -1.96 -12.77
C SER A 76 -11.92 -1.32 -14.00
N SER A 77 -11.12 -0.58 -14.77
CA SER A 77 -11.57 0.20 -15.93
C SER A 77 -10.46 0.30 -16.97
N ASP A 78 -10.84 0.46 -18.24
CA ASP A 78 -9.91 0.52 -19.37
C ASP A 78 -8.87 1.64 -19.22
N SER A 79 -9.27 2.79 -18.69
CA SER A 79 -8.39 3.95 -18.47
C SER A 79 -7.26 3.70 -17.45
N GLN A 80 -7.35 2.63 -16.67
CA GLN A 80 -6.29 2.23 -15.74
C GLN A 80 -5.15 1.50 -16.45
N CYS A 81 -5.28 1.18 -17.73
CA CYS A 81 -4.33 0.37 -18.48
C CYS A 81 -3.66 1.20 -19.57
N THR A 82 -2.35 1.03 -19.75
CA THR A 82 -1.62 1.73 -20.83
C THR A 82 -2.17 1.36 -22.20
N SER A 83 -2.64 0.13 -22.36
CA SER A 83 -3.31 -0.38 -23.55
C SER A 83 -4.75 0.09 -23.74
N ASN A 84 -5.32 0.81 -22.76
CA ASN A 84 -6.74 1.14 -22.69
C ASN A 84 -7.66 -0.11 -22.80
N TRP A 85 -7.19 -1.26 -22.33
CA TRP A 85 -7.98 -2.49 -22.33
C TRP A 85 -7.87 -3.21 -20.98
N CYS A 86 -8.98 -3.21 -20.25
CA CYS A 86 -9.14 -3.92 -18.99
C CYS A 86 -10.07 -5.12 -19.20
N GLY A 87 -9.52 -6.33 -19.16
CA GLY A 87 -10.26 -7.55 -19.46
C GLY A 87 -9.70 -8.75 -18.71
N CYS A 88 -10.02 -9.95 -19.18
CA CYS A 88 -9.73 -11.19 -18.47
C CYS A 88 -8.98 -12.15 -19.40
N ASN A 89 -7.89 -12.75 -18.92
CA ASN A 89 -7.17 -13.80 -19.64
C ASN A 89 -7.55 -15.18 -19.09
N GLY A 90 -8.81 -15.56 -19.23
CA GLY A 90 -9.32 -16.85 -18.77
C GLY A 90 -9.42 -17.03 -17.25
N GLY A 91 -9.33 -15.94 -16.47
CA GLY A 91 -9.49 -15.96 -15.02
C GLY A 91 -10.63 -15.04 -14.52
N GLN A 92 -10.77 -15.00 -13.20
CA GLN A 92 -11.83 -14.26 -12.50
C GLN A 92 -11.52 -12.77 -12.28
N VAL A 93 -10.26 -12.38 -12.41
CA VAL A 93 -9.79 -11.02 -12.12
C VAL A 93 -9.51 -10.27 -13.42
N LYS A 94 -10.01 -9.03 -13.49
CA LYS A 94 -9.71 -8.13 -14.59
C LYS A 94 -8.29 -7.59 -14.48
N VAL A 95 -7.54 -7.70 -15.55
CA VAL A 95 -6.18 -7.19 -15.68
C VAL A 95 -6.02 -6.38 -16.96
N CYS A 96 -5.05 -5.48 -16.95
CA CYS A 96 -4.64 -4.73 -18.11
C CYS A 96 -4.08 -5.68 -19.14
N LEU A 97 -4.62 -5.66 -20.35
CA LEU A 97 -4.26 -6.62 -21.39
C LEU A 97 -3.72 -5.90 -22.61
N PRO A 98 -2.79 -6.49 -23.36
CA PRO A 98 -2.06 -5.77 -24.40
C PRO A 98 -2.93 -5.35 -25.59
N ASN A 99 -4.07 -6.00 -25.80
CA ASN A 99 -4.97 -5.74 -26.92
C ASN A 99 -6.39 -6.23 -26.62
N THR A 100 -7.31 -5.94 -27.55
CA THR A 100 -8.74 -6.28 -27.47
C THR A 100 -9.08 -7.74 -27.79
N SER A 101 -8.08 -8.58 -28.08
CA SER A 101 -8.31 -10.01 -28.33
C SER A 101 -8.75 -10.76 -27.07
N TYR A 102 -8.53 -10.17 -25.90
CA TYR A 102 -8.97 -10.75 -24.64
C TYR A 102 -10.38 -10.29 -24.27
N PRO A 103 -11.25 -11.19 -23.78
CA PRO A 103 -12.62 -10.82 -23.40
C PRO A 103 -12.64 -9.86 -22.20
N LYS A 104 -13.64 -8.99 -22.13
CA LYS A 104 -13.90 -8.16 -20.94
C LYS A 104 -14.62 -8.91 -19.81
N THR A 105 -15.27 -10.01 -20.17
CA THR A 105 -16.01 -10.86 -19.24
C THR A 105 -15.05 -11.88 -18.62
N CYS A 106 -14.96 -11.86 -17.29
CA CYS A 106 -14.22 -12.84 -16.52
C CYS A 106 -15.16 -14.02 -16.22
N THR A 107 -14.61 -15.23 -16.17
CA THR A 107 -15.37 -16.47 -15.90
C THR A 107 -14.81 -17.13 -14.64
#